data_AF-A0A0F5W466-F1
#
_entry.id   AF-A0A0F5W466-F1
#
_cell.length_a   1.000
_cell.length_b   1.000
_cell.length_c   1.000
_cell.angle_alpha   90.00
_cell.angle_beta   90.00
_cell.angle_gamma   90.00
#
_symmetry.space_group_name_H-M   'P 1'
#
loop_
_entity.id
_entity.type
_entity.pdbx_description
1 polymer ?
#
loop_
_entity_poly.entity_id
_entity_poly.type
_entity_poly.pdbx_seq_one_letter_code
_entity_poly.pdbx_strand_id
1 'polypeptide(L)' 'MGAQMLVENNVLRNTGVAVPTNRSRDVDGYANLRGKDLGGAATEISRAGTFTAPPCSYTAESASTVVASVTSGAGAGKL' A
#
# COMPACT_ATOMS: atom_id res chain seq x y z
N MET A 1 -3.27 11.11 -15.07
CA MET A 1 -4.57 10.70 -14.50
C MET A 1 -4.43 10.74 -12.99
N GLY A 2 -5.13 11.66 -12.31
CA GLY A 2 -4.94 11.97 -10.88
C GLY A 2 -5.53 10.96 -9.90
N ALA A 3 -5.30 9.66 -10.14
CA ALA A 3 -5.71 8.59 -9.24
C ALA A 3 -5.07 8.76 -7.86
N GLN A 4 -5.80 8.39 -6.79
CA GLN A 4 -5.32 8.48 -5.42
C GLN A 4 -5.34 7.10 -4.76
N MET A 5 -4.30 6.77 -4.00
CA MET A 5 -4.16 5.51 -3.27
C MET A 5 -3.81 5.76 -1.79
N LEU A 6 -4.45 5.01 -0.90
CA LEU A 6 -4.01 4.86 0.48
C LEU A 6 -3.32 3.50 0.62
N VAL A 7 -2.00 3.48 0.86
CA VAL A 7 -1.23 2.27 1.14
C VAL A 7 -1.12 2.12 2.65
N GLU A 8 -2.00 1.31 3.22
CA GLU A 8 -2.13 1.15 4.66
C GLU A 8 -1.75 -0.25 5.13
N ASN A 9 -0.87 -0.32 6.13
CA ASN A 9 -0.46 -1.54 6.84
C ASN A 9 -0.01 -2.70 5.93
N ASN A 10 0.49 -2.40 4.73
CA ASN A 10 1.01 -3.39 3.81
C ASN A 10 2.47 -3.73 4.12
N VAL A 11 2.88 -4.94 3.71
CA VAL A 11 4.25 -5.40 3.81
C VAL A 11 4.80 -5.68 2.42
N LEU A 12 5.91 -5.05 2.07
CA LEU A 12 6.63 -5.30 0.83
C LEU A 12 8.01 -5.87 1.16
N ARG A 13 8.39 -6.94 0.46
CA ARG A 13 9.65 -7.65 0.66
C ARG A 13 10.31 -7.91 -0.68
N ASN A 14 11.62 -7.71 -0.75
CA ASN A 14 12.39 -7.84 -1.98
C ASN A 14 11.83 -6.99 -3.15
N THR A 15 11.29 -5.81 -2.82
CA THR A 15 10.76 -4.85 -3.79
C THR A 15 11.77 -3.73 -4.01
N GLY A 16 12.09 -3.40 -5.27
CA GLY A 16 12.99 -2.28 -5.58
C GLY A 16 12.34 -0.92 -5.30
N VAL A 17 11.18 -0.67 -5.92
CA VAL A 17 10.39 0.56 -5.78
C VAL A 17 8.95 0.19 -5.43
N ALA A 18 8.49 0.59 -4.24
CA ALA A 18 7.23 0.16 -3.65
C ALA A 18 6.00 0.88 -4.22
N VAL A 19 6.10 2.19 -4.41
CA VAL A 19 4.94 3.03 -4.78
C VAL A 19 5.38 4.10 -5.78
N PRO A 20 5.45 3.76 -7.09
CA PRO A 20 5.74 4.73 -8.13
C PRO A 20 4.47 5.41 -8.66
N THR A 21 4.41 6.74 -8.60
CA THR A 21 3.24 7.52 -9.09
C THR A 21 3.48 8.25 -10.41
N ASN A 22 4.67 8.12 -11.01
CA ASN A 22 5.22 9.06 -12.00
C ASN A 22 5.82 8.45 -13.27
N ARG A 23 5.47 7.21 -13.61
CA ARG A 23 6.24 6.42 -14.60
C ARG A 23 5.93 6.65 -16.08
N SER A 24 4.77 7.21 -16.46
CA SER A 24 4.38 7.17 -17.89
C SER A 24 3.32 8.18 -18.35
N ARG A 25 2.80 9.08 -17.50
CA ARG A 25 1.63 9.90 -17.85
C ARG A 25 1.87 11.38 -17.59
N ASP A 26 1.15 12.23 -18.35
CA ASP A 26 1.25 13.69 -18.27
C ASP A 26 0.84 14.26 -16.91
N VAL A 27 0.12 13.48 -16.10
CA VAL A 27 -0.24 13.85 -14.72
C VAL A 27 -0.05 12.63 -13.83
N ASP A 28 0.86 12.77 -12.86
CA ASP A 28 1.16 11.77 -11.82
C ASP A 28 -0.05 11.45 -10.95
N GLY A 29 -0.04 10.25 -10.37
CA GLY A 29 -0.95 9.85 -9.31
C GLY A 29 -0.57 10.43 -7.95
N TYR A 30 -1.38 10.13 -6.95
CA TYR A 30 -1.16 10.49 -5.56
C TYR A 30 -1.15 9.25 -4.68
N ALA A 31 -0.30 9.24 -3.65
CA ALA A 31 -0.31 8.18 -2.66
C ALA A 31 -0.10 8.71 -1.24
N ASN A 32 -0.87 8.17 -0.31
CA ASN A 32 -0.72 8.37 1.12
C ASN A 32 -0.28 7.03 1.74
N LEU A 33 0.76 7.05 2.58
CA LEU A 33 1.29 5.83 3.19
C LEU A 33 1.13 5.85 4.72
N ARG A 34 0.49 4.84 5.31
CA ARG A 34 0.31 4.72 6.76
C ARG A 34 0.63 3.31 7.25
N GLY A 35 1.33 3.19 8.39
CA GLY A 35 1.54 1.91 9.11
C GLY A 35 2.15 0.74 8.33
N LYS A 36 2.70 0.99 7.15
CA LYS A 36 3.32 0.03 6.22
C LYS A 36 4.78 -0.32 6.57
N ASP A 37 5.19 -1.53 6.21
CA ASP A 37 6.59 -2.00 6.20
C ASP A 37 7.04 -2.19 4.75
N LEU A 38 7.93 -1.33 4.26
CA LEU A 38 8.39 -1.38 2.86
C LEU A 38 9.62 -2.27 2.66
N GLY A 39 10.16 -2.90 3.71
CA GLY A 39 11.29 -3.82 3.60
C GLY A 39 12.55 -3.17 2.98
N GLY A 40 12.73 -1.86 3.18
CA GLY A 40 13.84 -1.08 2.60
C GLY A 40 13.62 -0.61 1.14
N ALA A 41 12.47 -0.90 0.53
CA ALA A 41 12.16 -0.44 -0.82
C ALA A 41 12.06 1.09 -0.90
N ALA A 42 12.51 1.66 -2.02
CA ALA A 42 12.34 3.07 -2.30
C ALA A 42 10.87 3.42 -2.60
N THR A 43 10.48 4.66 -2.35
CA THR A 43 9.18 5.21 -2.77
C THR A 43 9.39 6.30 -3.81
N GLU A 44 8.55 6.32 -4.83
CA GLU A 44 8.56 7.35 -5.88
C GLU A 44 7.19 8.02 -5.95
N ILE A 45 6.84 8.72 -4.87
CA ILE A 45 5.57 9.42 -4.72
C ILE A 45 5.79 10.89 -4.99
N SER A 46 5.35 11.36 -6.15
CA SER A 46 5.49 12.77 -6.53
C SER A 46 4.59 13.68 -5.70
N ARG A 47 3.42 13.18 -5.25
CA ARG A 47 2.38 13.99 -4.60
C ARG A 47 1.60 13.17 -3.58
N ALA A 48 1.36 13.74 -2.40
CA ALA A 48 0.40 13.21 -1.44
C ALA A 48 -1.03 13.64 -1.82
N GLY A 49 -2.01 12.75 -1.61
CA GLY A 49 -3.40 12.97 -1.98
C GLY A 49 -4.29 13.34 -0.80
N THR A 50 -5.57 13.54 -1.03
CA THR A 50 -6.57 13.78 0.03
C THR A 50 -7.30 12.50 0.47
N PHE A 51 -7.15 11.40 -0.27
CA PHE A 51 -7.71 10.11 0.09
C PHE A 51 -6.95 9.50 1.28
N THR A 52 -7.50 9.67 2.48
CA THR A 52 -6.91 9.19 3.75
C THR A 52 -7.77 8.15 4.46
N ALA A 53 -9.02 7.97 4.03
CA ALA A 53 -9.92 6.93 4.50
C ALA A 53 -10.93 6.57 3.40
N PRO A 54 -11.24 5.28 3.21
CA PRO A 54 -12.33 4.85 2.34
C PRO A 54 -13.71 5.14 2.97
N PRO A 55 -14.78 5.25 2.18
CA PRO A 55 -16.15 5.42 2.67
C PRO A 55 -16.77 4.10 3.15
N CYS A 56 -15.99 3.28 3.85
CA CYS A 56 -16.42 2.04 4.47
C CYS A 56 -15.66 1.84 5.79
N SER A 57 -16.29 1.16 6.75
CA SER A 57 -15.65 0.78 7.99
C SER A 57 -14.81 -0.47 7.79
N TYR A 58 -13.62 -0.48 8.39
CA TYR A 58 -12.75 -1.65 8.49
C TYR A 58 -11.78 -1.46 9.66
N THR A 59 -11.18 -2.57 10.09
CA THR A 59 -10.05 -2.58 11.02
C THR A 59 -8.87 -3.21 10.30
N ALA A 60 -7.79 -2.47 10.10
CA ALA A 60 -6.55 -3.04 9.58
C ALA A 60 -5.68 -3.54 10.72
N GLU A 61 -5.25 -4.80 10.64
CA GLU A 61 -4.17 -5.30 11.49
C GLU A 61 -2.85 -4.57 11.19
N SER A 62 -1.91 -4.59 12.13
CA SER A 62 -0.60 -3.96 11.96
C SER A 62 0.26 -4.67 10.91
N ALA A 63 1.10 -3.94 10.18
CA ALA A 63 2.05 -4.55 9.22
C ALA A 63 2.99 -5.60 9.84
N SER A 64 3.25 -5.54 11.16
CA SER A 64 4.04 -6.56 11.87
C SER A 64 3.37 -7.93 11.96
N THR A 65 2.04 -8.02 11.80
CA THR A 65 1.28 -9.29 11.87
C THR A 65 0.79 -9.78 10.52
N VAL A 66 0.63 -8.88 9.54
CA VAL A 66 0.09 -9.19 8.20
C VAL A 66 0.76 -10.38 7.53
N VAL A 67 2.10 -10.48 7.57
CA VAL A 67 2.80 -11.59 6.91
C VAL A 67 2.35 -12.95 7.49
N ALA A 68 2.20 -13.06 8.80
CA ALA A 68 1.77 -14.29 9.47
C ALA A 68 0.30 -14.60 9.14
N SER A 69 -0.58 -13.60 9.24
CA SER A 69 -2.00 -13.72 8.92
C SER A 69 -2.23 -14.16 7.47
N VAL A 70 -1.57 -13.50 6.51
CA VAL A 70 -1.69 -13.83 5.08
C VAL A 70 -1.12 -15.21 4.78
N THR A 71 0.06 -15.55 5.30
CA THR A 71 0.67 -16.87 5.06
C THR A 71 -0.21 -18.01 5.58
N SER A 72 -0.89 -17.81 6.70
CA SER A 72 -1.73 -18.84 7.31
C SER A 72 -3.17 -18.87 6.77
N GLY A 73 -3.70 -17.73 6.32
CA GLY A 73 -5.11 -17.52 6.04
C GLY A 73 -5.49 -17.21 4.60
N ALA A 74 -4.55 -16.86 3.71
CA ALA A 74 -4.87 -16.58 2.31
C ALA A 74 -4.76 -17.83 1.41
N GLY A 75 -5.55 -17.88 0.35
CA GLY A 75 -5.49 -18.93 -0.69
C GLY A 75 -6.65 -19.92 -0.63
N ALA A 76 -6.65 -20.87 -1.57
CA ALA A 76 -7.71 -21.86 -1.70
C ALA A 76 -7.79 -22.78 -0.46
N GLY A 77 -9.02 -23.11 -0.05
CA GLY A 77 -9.26 -23.98 1.12
C GLY A 77 -9.12 -23.26 2.47
N LYS A 78 -8.90 -21.94 2.46
CA LYS A 78 -9.06 -21.06 3.62
C LYS A 78 -10.46 -20.43 3.58
N LEU A 79 -11.02 -20.15 4.75
CA LEU A 79 -12.41 -19.68 4.93
C LEU A 79 -12.48 -18.15 4.86
#